data_AF-A0A5K0VHZ8-F1
#
_entry.id   AF-A0A5K0VHZ8-F1
#
_cell.length_a   1.000
_cell.length_b   1.000
_cell.length_c   1.000
_cell.angle_alpha   90.00
_cell.angle_beta   90.00
_cell.angle_gamma   90.00
#
_symmetry.space_group_name_H-M   'P 1'
#
loop_
_entity.id
_entity.type
_entity.pdbx_description
1 polymer ?
#
loop_
_entity_poly.entity_id
_entity_poly.type
_entity_poly.pdbx_seq_one_letter_code
_entity_poly.pdbx_strand_id
1 'polypeptide(L)'
;VLILANEWMKKGIKEMFEHKQLVDGLWSGAYSALCFSCGYFAYDQWDMLHYRLYSGWIPSILLHHLVLLICFTLALYRNITINYLILSLVCE
;
A
#
# COMPACT_ATOMS: atom_id res chain seq x y z
N VAL A 1 -5.55 8.91 2.98
CA VAL A 1 -6.59 9.96 2.83
C VAL A 1 -6.04 11.34 2.45
N LEU A 2 -5.12 11.95 3.22
CA LEU A 2 -4.59 13.30 2.91
C LEU A 2 -3.93 13.42 1.52
N ILE A 3 -3.18 12.40 1.10
CA ILE A 3 -2.55 12.36 -0.23
C ILE A 3 -3.61 12.44 -1.34
N LEU A 4 -4.69 11.66 -1.23
CA LEU A 4 -5.80 11.67 -2.19
C LEU A 4 -6.53 13.02 -2.23
N ALA A 5 -6.79 13.62 -1.07
CA ALA A 5 -7.41 14.94 -1.01
C ALA A 5 -6.53 16.01 -1.69
N ASN A 6 -5.22 15.98 -1.46
CA ASN A 6 -4.27 16.90 -2.09
C ASN A 6 -4.22 16.72 -3.63
N GLU A 7 -4.16 15.49 -4.10
CA GLU A 7 -4.10 15.19 -5.54
C GLU A 7 -5.42 15.50 -6.24
N TRP A 8 -6.57 15.22 -5.61
CA TRP A 8 -7.86 15.66 -6.13
C TRP A 8 -7.88 17.20 -6.24
N MET A 9 -7.51 17.93 -5.19
CA MET A 9 -7.54 19.40 -5.24
C MET A 9 -6.62 19.98 -6.33
N LYS A 10 -5.53 19.31 -6.67
CA LYS A 10 -4.56 19.79 -7.68
C LYS A 10 -4.93 19.42 -9.11
N LYS A 11 -5.40 18.18 -9.34
CA LYS A 11 -5.54 17.59 -10.67
C LYS A 11 -6.98 17.22 -11.03
N GLY A 12 -7.86 17.16 -10.03
CA GLY A 12 -9.21 16.62 -10.18
C GLY A 12 -9.23 15.09 -10.18
N ILE A 13 -10.42 14.52 -9.93
CA ILE A 13 -10.64 13.07 -9.87
C ILE A 13 -10.24 12.38 -11.18
N LYS A 14 -10.61 12.94 -12.34
CA LYS A 14 -10.43 12.28 -13.63
C LYS A 14 -8.95 12.02 -13.94
N GLU A 15 -8.09 13.03 -13.77
CA GLU A 15 -6.66 12.90 -14.02
C GLU A 15 -5.97 12.05 -12.92
N MET A 16 -6.45 12.14 -11.68
CA MET A 16 -5.93 11.34 -10.56
C MET A 16 -6.04 9.83 -10.83
N PHE A 17 -7.14 9.36 -11.43
CA PHE A 17 -7.36 7.95 -11.74
C PHE A 17 -6.87 7.52 -13.13
N GLU A 18 -6.15 8.36 -13.87
CA GLU A 18 -5.56 7.94 -15.14
C GLU A 18 -4.52 6.83 -14.91
N HIS A 19 -4.61 5.77 -15.71
CA HIS A 19 -3.76 4.59 -15.56
C HIS A 19 -2.26 4.94 -15.55
N LYS A 20 -1.83 5.83 -16.46
CA LYS A 20 -0.45 6.32 -16.51
C LYS A 20 -0.03 7.00 -15.21
N GLN A 21 -0.91 7.79 -14.60
CA GLN A 21 -0.65 8.46 -13.33
C GLN A 21 -0.62 7.47 -12.14
N LEU A 22 -1.38 6.38 -12.21
CA LEU A 22 -1.40 5.35 -11.17
C LEU A 22 -0.20 4.40 -11.24
N VAL A 23 0.28 4.10 -12.45
CA VAL A 23 1.38 3.14 -12.70
C VAL A 23 2.73 3.82 -12.67
N ASP A 24 2.90 4.90 -13.43
CA ASP A 24 4.21 5.56 -13.61
C ASP A 24 4.33 6.85 -12.79
N GLY A 25 3.21 7.37 -12.31
CA GLY A 25 3.17 8.59 -11.52
C GLY A 25 3.59 8.36 -10.07
N LEU A 26 4.01 9.45 -9.44
CA LEU A 26 4.30 9.50 -8.01
C LEU A 26 3.64 10.74 -7.40
N TRP A 27 2.62 10.53 -6.57
CA TRP A 27 1.96 11.61 -5.85
C TRP A 27 2.83 12.11 -4.70
N SER A 28 2.61 13.37 -4.33
CA SER A 28 3.37 13.98 -3.24
C SER A 28 3.11 13.24 -1.92
N GLY A 29 4.17 12.69 -1.32
CA GLY A 29 4.11 11.93 -0.08
C GLY A 29 3.73 10.44 -0.23
N ALA A 30 3.38 9.98 -1.43
CA ALA A 30 3.02 8.57 -1.66
C ALA A 30 4.18 7.61 -1.37
N TYR A 31 5.39 7.94 -1.80
CA TYR A 31 6.57 7.12 -1.52
C TYR A 31 6.77 6.93 0.00
N SER A 32 6.79 8.04 0.74
CA SER A 32 6.97 8.01 2.20
C SER A 32 5.85 7.25 2.90
N ALA A 33 4.60 7.48 2.52
CA ALA A 33 3.46 6.75 3.09
C ALA A 33 3.56 5.25 2.83
N LEU A 34 4.00 4.84 1.62
CA LEU A 34 4.21 3.45 1.29
C LEU A 34 5.37 2.83 2.09
N CYS A 35 6.48 3.55 2.29
CA CYS A 35 7.58 3.11 3.16
C CYS A 35 7.14 2.88 4.60
N PHE A 36 6.42 3.84 5.19
CA PHE A 36 5.91 3.70 6.55
C PHE A 36 4.94 2.51 6.66
N SER A 37 4.07 2.34 5.66
CA SER A 37 3.11 1.23 5.62
C SER A 37 3.78 -0.12 5.47
N CYS A 38 4.86 -0.23 4.67
CA CYS A 38 5.67 -1.46 4.62
C CYS A 38 6.25 -1.82 5.99
N GLY A 39 6.81 -0.84 6.71
CA GLY A 39 7.34 -1.07 8.05
C GLY A 39 6.24 -1.53 9.01
N TYR A 40 5.06 -0.91 8.92
CA TYR A 40 3.89 -1.29 9.71
C TYR A 40 3.41 -2.72 9.40
N PHE A 41 3.25 -3.10 8.12
CA PHE A 41 2.84 -4.45 7.75
C PHE A 41 3.86 -5.52 8.16
N ALA A 42 5.17 -5.22 8.07
CA ALA A 42 6.19 -6.13 8.56
C ALA A 42 6.10 -6.33 10.09
N TYR A 43 5.85 -5.25 10.83
CA TYR A 43 5.63 -5.30 12.27
C TYR A 43 4.36 -6.09 12.62
N ASP A 44 3.25 -5.79 11.96
CA ASP A 44 1.95 -6.44 12.19
C ASP A 44 1.99 -7.94 11.90
N GLN A 45 2.63 -8.34 10.79
CA GLN A 45 2.83 -9.75 10.47
C GLN A 45 3.72 -10.46 11.50
N TRP A 46 4.75 -9.77 12.02
CA TRP A 46 5.57 -10.31 13.11
C TRP A 46 4.76 -10.48 14.41
N ASP A 47 3.92 -9.50 14.76
CA ASP A 47 3.05 -9.53 15.92
C ASP A 47 2.06 -10.70 15.85
N MET A 48 1.43 -10.92 14.68
CA MET A 48 0.54 -12.05 14.42
C MET A 48 1.25 -13.40 14.61
N LEU A 49 2.50 -13.53 14.18
CA LEU A 49 3.30 -14.74 14.37
C LEU A 49 3.65 -14.95 15.85
N HIS A 50 4.10 -13.88 16.52
CA HIS A 50 4.55 -13.94 17.90
C HIS A 50 3.43 -14.35 18.86
N TYR A 51 2.26 -13.73 18.70
CA TYR A 51 1.10 -13.96 19.56
C TYR A 51 0.13 -15.01 19.00
N ARG A 52 0.46 -15.63 17.85
CA ARG A 52 -0.37 -16.62 17.16
C ARG A 52 -1.79 -16.11 16.88
N LEU A 53 -1.92 -14.86 16.43
CA LEU A 53 -3.18 -14.19 16.11
C LEU A 53 -3.74 -14.64 14.75
N TYR A 54 -3.69 -15.93 14.47
CA TYR A 54 -4.19 -16.54 13.25
C TYR A 54 -4.88 -17.86 13.57
N SER A 55 -5.93 -18.19 12.82
CA SER A 55 -6.74 -19.39 13.04
C SER A 55 -6.99 -20.14 11.73
N GLY A 56 -7.21 -21.45 11.84
CA GLY A 56 -7.49 -22.33 10.70
C GLY A 56 -6.24 -23.00 10.13
N TRP A 57 -6.45 -23.93 9.20
CA TRP A 57 -5.37 -24.69 8.56
C TRP A 57 -4.56 -23.82 7.59
N ILE A 58 -5.22 -22.86 6.92
CA ILE A 58 -4.60 -21.86 6.07
C ILE A 58 -4.89 -20.49 6.71
N PRO A 59 -3.90 -19.83 7.34
CA PRO A 59 -4.10 -18.54 7.98
C PRO A 59 -4.22 -17.45 6.91
N SER A 60 -5.43 -17.25 6.40
CA SER A 60 -5.72 -16.32 5.30
C SER A 60 -5.24 -14.90 5.58
N ILE A 61 -5.42 -14.41 6.82
CA ILE A 61 -4.97 -13.07 7.24
C ILE A 61 -3.46 -12.92 7.17
N LEU A 62 -2.70 -13.96 7.55
CA LEU A 62 -1.24 -13.93 7.50
C LEU A 62 -0.73 -13.92 6.06
N LEU A 63 -1.40 -14.68 5.19
CA LEU A 63 -1.07 -14.79 3.77
C LEU A 63 -1.40 -13.47 3.04
N HIS A 64 -2.52 -12.84 3.40
CA HIS A 64 -2.92 -11.52 2.92
C HIS A 64 -1.86 -10.44 3.22
N HIS A 65 -1.45 -10.32 4.49
CA HIS A 65 -0.42 -9.36 4.90
C HIS A 65 0.93 -9.65 4.24
N LEU A 66 1.30 -10.92 4.07
CA LEU A 66 2.52 -11.31 3.35
C LEU A 66 2.49 -10.85 1.89
N VAL A 67 1.37 -11.07 1.19
CA VAL A 67 1.23 -10.65 -0.21
C VAL A 67 1.30 -9.13 -0.33
N LEU A 68 0.60 -8.40 0.54
CA LEU A 68 0.68 -6.93 0.57
C LEU A 68 2.11 -6.44 0.81
N LEU A 69 2.81 -7.01 1.79
CA LEU A 69 4.19 -6.63 2.09
C LEU A 69 5.13 -6.87 0.90
N ILE A 70 4.99 -8.01 0.20
CA ILE A 70 5.76 -8.30 -1.02
C ILE A 70 5.43 -7.29 -2.12
N CYS A 71 4.15 -7.06 -2.41
CA CYS A 71 3.72 -6.12 -3.44
C CYS A 71 4.23 -4.70 -3.18
N PHE A 72 4.12 -4.23 -1.94
CA PHE A 72 4.55 -2.89 -1.57
C PHE A 72 6.07 -2.75 -1.62
N THR A 73 6.81 -3.76 -1.15
CA THR A 73 8.28 -3.77 -1.24
C THR A 73 8.76 -3.79 -2.69
N LEU A 74 8.12 -4.58 -3.56
CA LEU A 74 8.44 -4.62 -4.98
C LEU A 74 8.14 -3.29 -5.68
N ALA A 75 7.02 -2.64 -5.36
CA ALA A 75 6.69 -1.33 -5.89
C ALA A 75 7.69 -0.25 -5.43
N LEU A 76 8.12 -0.26 -4.17
CA LEU A 76 9.19 0.62 -3.67
C LEU A 76 10.52 0.35 -4.37
N TYR A 77 10.86 -0.92 -4.57
CA TYR A 77 12.11 -1.33 -5.23
C TYR A 77 12.14 -0.93 -6.70
N ARG A 78 11.02 -1.12 -7.42
CA ARG A 78 10.92 -0.81 -8.85
C ARG A 78 10.50 0.63 -9.14
N ASN A 79 10.00 1.35 -8.14
CA ASN A 79 9.41 2.68 -8.25
C ASN A 79 8.28 2.75 -9.29
N ILE A 80 7.43 1.71 -9.29
CA ILE A 80 6.28 1.55 -10.20
C ILE A 80 5.06 1.22 -9.35
N THR A 81 3.86 1.58 -9.83
CA THR A 81 2.55 1.36 -9.22
C THR A 81 2.35 1.92 -7.81
N ILE A 82 3.22 2.84 -7.36
CA ILE A 82 3.16 3.40 -6.00
C ILE A 82 1.80 4.05 -5.72
N ASN A 83 1.27 4.86 -6.64
CA ASN A 83 -0.03 5.51 -6.47
C ASN A 83 -1.18 4.50 -6.42
N TYR A 84 -1.09 3.43 -7.21
CA TYR A 84 -2.05 2.33 -7.16
C TYR A 84 -2.08 1.64 -5.79
N LEU A 85 -0.91 1.46 -5.17
CA LEU A 85 -0.82 0.88 -3.84
C LEU A 85 -1.25 1.85 -2.74
N ILE A 86 -1.12 3.16 -2.92
CA ILE A 86 -1.73 4.14 -2.00
C ILE A 86 -3.25 4.05 -2.04
N LEU A 87 -3.86 3.85 -3.20
CA LEU A 87 -5.31 3.60 -3.28
C LEU A 87 -5.68 2.30 -2.56
N SER A 88 -4.91 1.24 -2.80
CA SER A 88 -5.13 -0.06 -2.16
C SER A 88 -5.03 0.04 -0.63
N LEU A 89 -4.05 0.79 -0.12
CA LEU A 89 -3.85 1.04 1.30
C LEU A 89 -5.02 1.79 1.97
N VAL A 90 -5.78 2.59 1.23
CA VAL A 90 -6.98 3.26 1.79
C VAL A 90 -8.16 2.29 1.93
N CYS A 91 -8.12 1.15 1.24
CA CYS A 91 -9.15 0.11 1.30
C CYS A 91 -8.84 -1.02 2.28
N GLU A 92 -7.57 -1.15 2.70
CA GLU A 92 -7.16 -1.98 3.84
C GLU A 92 -7.65 -1.38 5.17
#